data_AF-Q3JLB4-F1
#
_entry.id   AF-Q3JLB4-F1
#
_cell.length_a   1.000
_cell.length_b   1.000
_cell.length_c   1.000
_cell.angle_alpha   90.00
_cell.angle_beta   90.00
_cell.angle_gamma   90.00
#
_symmetry.space_group_name_H-M   'P 1'
#
loop_
_entity.id
_entity.type
_entity.pdbx_description
1 polymer ?
#
loop_
_entity_poly.entity_id
_entity_poly.type
_entity_poly.pdbx_seq_one_letter_code
_entity_poly.pdbx_strand_id
1 'polypeptide(L)'
;MHIHEKAFSVSGPLASASLDHLRELTRQQLGPDETPVRFVVTRSDEHGFDCEIGVLSDGEMPESMRADGLFRCERRTRGGGGEFNAVLIVPTGVGAEIGGHDGDAGPVAMLLSSICDRLITHPNVVNAADINELPANGLYVEGSVICRLLLGQIGLQPVRANRVLAVVGSNECPTFVNAAINAVNAARAAYGLDCPRVLHLDPGIHLTSTYASSGRAAGTVENLDALVALLAEHRDTFDAVAIASHIHVPDACRTGYYAGTLGLVNPWGGVEAMLTHTLSTLFSVPSAHSPMYEDPRFAVRDYGIVDPRIAPEVVSLTFLQCILKGLRRAPRIVELARAGNAAGTLSVSDVSCIVIPHGCVGLPVLAALAQRIPVIAVRENRNVMRNDLRSLPWAPGQLRIVDNYWEAAGVLASMRAGLNPDSVRRPLASVDVVRASAARAHGASSIATAANIA
;
A
#
# COMPACT_ATOMS: atom_id res chain seq x y z
N MET A 1 -10.43 -14.05 -16.30
CA MET A 1 -9.76 -13.01 -15.49
C MET A 1 -8.25 -12.98 -15.72
N HIS A 2 -7.76 -11.81 -16.13
CA HIS A 2 -6.34 -11.52 -16.36
C HIS A 2 -5.97 -10.13 -15.82
N ILE A 3 -4.82 -9.99 -15.18
CA ILE A 3 -4.31 -8.70 -14.70
C ILE A 3 -3.11 -8.27 -15.53
N HIS A 4 -3.09 -7.02 -15.99
CA HIS A 4 -1.97 -6.43 -16.73
C HIS A 4 -1.83 -4.93 -16.44
N GLU A 5 -0.83 -4.29 -17.05
CA GLU A 5 -0.58 -2.86 -16.91
C GLU A 5 -0.90 -2.11 -18.21
N LYS A 6 -1.47 -0.91 -18.07
CA LYS A 6 -1.56 0.08 -19.14
C LYS A 6 -0.89 1.38 -18.72
N ALA A 7 -0.35 2.11 -19.69
CA ALA A 7 0.24 3.42 -19.47
C ALA A 7 -0.40 4.46 -20.41
N PHE A 8 -0.49 5.70 -19.94
CA PHE A 8 -1.00 6.82 -20.72
C PHE A 8 -0.43 8.13 -20.22
N SER A 9 -0.40 9.14 -21.10
CA SER A 9 0.08 10.49 -20.78
C SER A 9 -1.08 11.49 -20.87
N VAL A 10 -1.04 12.49 -20.00
CA VAL A 10 -2.06 13.52 -19.90
C VAL A 10 -1.41 14.89 -20.09
N SER A 11 -2.01 15.71 -20.95
CA SER A 11 -1.61 17.10 -21.13
C SER A 11 -2.16 17.98 -20.01
N GLY A 12 -1.34 18.90 -19.52
CA GLY A 12 -1.66 19.82 -18.43
C GLY A 12 -1.09 19.38 -17.07
N PRO A 13 -0.87 20.33 -16.15
CA PRO A 13 -0.18 20.04 -14.90
C PRO A 13 -1.04 19.18 -13.97
N LEU A 14 -0.41 18.20 -13.33
CA LEU A 14 -1.05 17.32 -12.34
C LEU A 14 -1.73 18.11 -11.21
N ALA A 15 -1.20 19.28 -10.85
CA ALA A 15 -1.74 20.17 -9.84
C ALA A 15 -3.20 20.61 -10.10
N SER A 16 -3.65 20.55 -11.36
CA SER A 16 -5.01 20.88 -11.78
C SER A 16 -5.97 19.68 -11.80
N ALA A 17 -5.46 18.45 -11.63
CA ALA A 17 -6.26 17.25 -11.72
C ALA A 17 -6.88 16.89 -10.36
N SER A 18 -8.23 16.89 -10.30
CA SER A 18 -8.97 16.32 -9.17
C SER A 18 -9.01 14.79 -9.26
N LEU A 19 -9.37 14.11 -8.16
CA LEU A 19 -9.63 12.66 -8.17
C LEU A 19 -10.70 12.28 -9.20
N ASP A 20 -11.75 13.11 -9.37
CA ASP A 20 -12.79 12.89 -10.38
C ASP A 20 -12.25 13.03 -11.81
N HIS A 21 -11.33 13.98 -12.06
CA HIS A 21 -10.69 14.14 -13.35
C HIS A 21 -9.78 12.93 -13.66
N LEU A 22 -8.97 12.49 -12.69
CA LEU A 22 -8.12 11.30 -12.85
C LEU A 22 -8.93 10.03 -13.06
N ARG A 23 -10.09 9.92 -12.41
CA ARG A 23 -11.06 8.84 -12.66
C ARG A 23 -11.52 8.84 -14.11
N GLU A 24 -11.94 9.99 -14.63
CA GLU A 24 -12.43 10.10 -16.00
C GLU A 24 -11.34 9.77 -17.02
N LEU A 25 -10.13 10.29 -16.82
CA LEU A 25 -8.97 9.99 -17.65
C LEU A 25 -8.65 8.49 -17.64
N THR A 26 -8.68 7.86 -16.46
CA THR A 26 -8.47 6.42 -16.31
C THR A 26 -9.56 5.64 -17.04
N ARG A 27 -10.82 6.03 -16.88
CA ARG A 27 -11.97 5.37 -17.54
C ARG A 27 -11.83 5.37 -19.06
N GLN A 28 -11.30 6.44 -19.65
CA GLN A 28 -11.07 6.53 -21.10
C GLN A 28 -10.00 5.57 -21.63
N GLN A 29 -9.14 5.04 -20.74
CA GLN A 29 -8.11 4.05 -21.11
C GLN A 29 -8.59 2.60 -20.97
N LEU A 30 -9.78 2.39 -20.40
CA LEU A 30 -10.33 1.06 -20.11
C LEU A 30 -11.28 0.60 -21.22
N GLY A 31 -11.18 -0.68 -21.56
CA GLY A 31 -12.17 -1.38 -22.38
C GLY A 31 -13.47 -1.67 -21.60
N PRO A 32 -14.52 -2.15 -22.28
CA PRO A 32 -15.82 -2.43 -21.66
C PRO A 32 -15.77 -3.39 -20.46
N ASP A 33 -14.89 -4.39 -20.52
CA ASP A 33 -14.76 -5.46 -19.51
C ASP A 33 -13.54 -5.29 -18.62
N GLU A 34 -13.03 -4.06 -18.50
CA GLU A 34 -11.83 -3.74 -17.75
C GLU A 34 -12.11 -2.90 -16.50
N THR A 35 -11.47 -3.25 -15.38
CA THR A 35 -11.56 -2.49 -14.12
C THR A 35 -10.17 -2.12 -13.61
N PRO A 36 -9.94 -0.87 -13.16
CA PRO A 36 -8.65 -0.48 -12.65
C PRO A 36 -8.52 -0.94 -11.19
N VAL A 37 -7.39 -1.57 -10.86
CA VAL A 37 -7.07 -2.07 -9.50
C VAL A 37 -5.93 -1.29 -8.85
N ARG A 38 -5.18 -0.51 -9.64
CA ARG A 38 -4.03 0.29 -9.18
C ARG A 38 -3.89 1.52 -10.07
N PHE A 39 -3.49 2.65 -9.49
CA PHE A 39 -3.17 3.88 -10.22
C PHE A 39 -1.93 4.55 -9.62
N VAL A 40 -1.01 4.99 -10.49
CA VAL A 40 0.20 5.73 -10.10
C VAL A 40 0.54 6.79 -11.15
N VAL A 41 1.07 7.92 -10.70
CA VAL A 41 1.71 8.92 -11.57
C VAL A 41 3.21 8.72 -11.49
N THR A 42 3.83 8.37 -12.61
CA THR A 42 5.26 8.02 -12.67
C THR A 42 6.13 9.24 -12.94
N ARG A 43 5.58 10.25 -13.62
CA ARG A 43 6.24 11.53 -13.91
C ARG A 43 5.21 12.65 -13.98
N SER A 44 5.59 13.84 -13.54
CA SER A 44 4.78 15.05 -13.71
C SER A 44 5.67 16.28 -13.86
N ASP A 45 5.30 17.18 -14.75
CA ASP A 45 5.90 18.51 -14.91
C ASP A 45 4.81 19.57 -15.19
N GLU A 46 5.22 20.77 -15.59
CA GLU A 46 4.30 21.88 -15.89
C GLU A 46 3.48 21.66 -17.18
N HIS A 47 3.91 20.74 -18.04
CA HIS A 47 3.28 20.47 -19.33
C HIS A 47 2.35 19.25 -19.31
N GLY A 48 2.62 18.27 -18.45
CA GLY A 48 1.85 17.04 -18.41
C GLY A 48 2.26 16.08 -17.30
N PHE A 49 1.63 14.91 -17.30
CA PHE A 49 1.99 13.82 -16.40
C PHE A 49 1.74 12.45 -17.04
N ASP A 50 2.57 11.48 -16.66
CA ASP A 50 2.52 10.09 -17.14
C ASP A 50 1.93 9.19 -16.05
N CYS A 51 1.00 8.33 -16.42
CA CYS A 51 0.29 7.43 -15.53
C CYS A 51 0.50 5.98 -15.93
N GLU A 52 0.51 5.10 -14.92
CA GLU A 52 0.39 3.65 -15.09
C GLU A 52 -0.79 3.15 -14.27
N ILE A 53 -1.55 2.22 -14.85
CA ILE A 53 -2.71 1.59 -14.21
C ILE A 53 -2.59 0.07 -14.28
N GLY A 54 -2.83 -0.58 -13.14
CA GLY A 54 -3.08 -2.01 -13.09
C GLY A 54 -4.53 -2.27 -13.46
N VAL A 55 -4.77 -3.15 -14.41
CA VAL A 55 -6.08 -3.41 -15.01
C VAL A 55 -6.42 -4.89 -14.87
N LEU A 56 -7.60 -5.18 -14.36
CA LEU A 56 -8.23 -6.50 -14.42
C LEU A 56 -9.15 -6.56 -15.65
N SER A 57 -8.95 -7.55 -16.51
CA SER A 57 -9.79 -7.87 -17.67
C SER A 57 -10.54 -9.19 -17.46
N ASP A 58 -11.64 -9.35 -18.20
CA ASP A 58 -12.42 -10.59 -18.26
C ASP A 58 -12.86 -11.08 -16.88
N GLY A 59 -13.28 -10.14 -16.02
CA GLY A 59 -13.68 -10.40 -14.64
C GLY A 59 -14.76 -9.44 -14.18
N GLU A 60 -15.80 -9.96 -13.53
CA GLU A 60 -16.79 -9.11 -12.88
C GLU A 60 -16.31 -8.66 -11.51
N MET A 61 -16.13 -7.35 -11.34
CA MET A 61 -15.92 -6.73 -10.04
C MET A 61 -17.27 -6.45 -9.36
N PRO A 62 -17.35 -6.52 -8.01
CA PRO A 62 -18.51 -6.04 -7.26
C PRO A 62 -18.90 -4.63 -7.72
N GLU A 63 -20.20 -4.34 -7.82
CA GLU A 63 -20.71 -3.08 -8.38
C GLU A 63 -20.14 -1.83 -7.67
N SER A 64 -19.90 -1.93 -6.36
CA SER A 64 -19.26 -0.87 -5.56
C SER A 64 -17.81 -0.55 -5.93
N MET A 65 -17.16 -1.44 -6.70
CA MET A 65 -15.76 -1.38 -7.14
C MET A 65 -15.62 -1.26 -8.68
N ARG A 66 -16.71 -1.35 -9.46
CA ARG A 66 -16.69 -1.17 -10.92
C ARG A 66 -16.28 0.27 -11.23
N ALA A 67 -15.12 0.46 -11.90
CA ALA A 67 -14.46 1.68 -12.40
C ALA A 67 -14.46 2.96 -11.53
N ASP A 68 -15.60 3.37 -10.99
CA ASP A 68 -15.81 4.52 -10.13
C ASP A 68 -15.25 4.35 -8.72
N GLY A 69 -15.07 3.10 -8.27
CA GLY A 69 -14.64 2.79 -6.89
C GLY A 69 -13.21 3.20 -6.56
N LEU A 70 -12.26 3.06 -7.51
CA LEU A 70 -10.83 3.25 -7.21
C LEU A 70 -10.49 4.69 -6.76
N PHE A 71 -11.23 5.68 -7.26
CA PHE A 71 -11.00 7.10 -6.96
C PHE A 71 -12.06 7.72 -6.04
N ARG A 72 -13.10 6.97 -5.65
CA ARG A 72 -14.21 7.48 -4.83
C ARG A 72 -13.68 7.96 -3.49
N CYS A 73 -13.75 9.26 -3.24
CA CYS A 73 -13.27 9.85 -1.98
C CYS A 73 -14.45 10.24 -1.10
N GLU A 74 -14.59 9.55 0.02
CA GLU A 74 -15.56 9.85 1.06
C GLU A 74 -14.90 10.75 2.09
N ARG A 75 -15.44 11.97 2.24
CA ARG A 75 -14.82 13.00 3.07
C ARG A 75 -14.77 12.53 4.52
N ARG A 76 -13.55 12.50 5.06
CA ARG A 76 -13.24 12.52 6.49
C ARG A 76 -14.18 13.46 7.25
N THR A 77 -14.97 12.89 8.15
CA THR A 77 -15.58 13.66 9.24
C THR A 77 -14.49 14.09 10.21
N ARG A 78 -14.60 15.25 10.87
CA ARG A 78 -13.69 15.57 11.98
C ARG A 78 -13.94 14.57 13.11
N GLY A 79 -13.08 13.56 13.22
CA GLY A 79 -13.08 12.58 14.31
C GLY A 79 -12.17 13.04 15.44
N GLY A 80 -12.70 13.03 16.67
CA GLY A 80 -12.02 13.44 17.89
C GLY A 80 -11.33 12.27 18.61
N GLY A 81 -10.30 11.69 17.98
CA GLY A 81 -9.44 10.70 18.62
C GLY A 81 -8.26 11.36 19.34
N GLY A 82 -7.95 10.92 20.56
CA GLY A 82 -6.72 11.32 21.28
C GLY A 82 -5.47 10.55 20.84
N GLU A 83 -5.62 9.51 20.01
CA GLU A 83 -4.51 8.71 19.51
C GLU A 83 -3.85 9.35 18.28
N PHE A 84 -2.53 9.24 18.19
CA PHE A 84 -1.71 9.66 17.07
C PHE A 84 -1.37 8.44 16.20
N ASN A 85 -2.13 8.22 15.13
CA ASN A 85 -1.94 7.09 14.22
C ASN A 85 -1.26 7.54 12.91
N ALA A 86 -0.15 6.90 12.57
CA ALA A 86 0.62 7.23 11.36
C ALA A 86 0.53 6.09 10.33
N VAL A 87 0.59 6.45 9.04
CA VAL A 87 0.71 5.48 7.95
C VAL A 87 2.10 5.56 7.33
N LEU A 88 2.82 4.45 7.26
CA LEU A 88 4.09 4.35 6.53
C LEU A 88 3.88 3.57 5.23
N ILE A 89 4.21 4.19 4.10
CA ILE A 89 4.05 3.59 2.77
C ILE A 89 5.37 3.69 2.03
N VAL A 90 5.90 2.56 1.59
CA VAL A 90 7.00 2.46 0.62
C VAL A 90 6.48 1.70 -0.60
N PRO A 91 6.09 2.38 -1.70
CA PRO A 91 5.37 1.72 -2.78
C PRO A 91 6.15 0.57 -3.42
N THR A 92 5.54 -0.61 -3.54
CA THR A 92 6.19 -1.76 -4.18
C THR A 92 6.43 -1.54 -5.67
N GLY A 93 7.61 -1.96 -6.14
CA GLY A 93 7.99 -1.90 -7.55
C GLY A 93 8.54 -0.54 -8.01
N VAL A 94 8.87 0.37 -7.09
CA VAL A 94 9.48 1.69 -7.43
C VAL A 94 10.99 1.75 -7.25
N GLY A 95 11.61 0.68 -6.75
CA GLY A 95 13.05 0.66 -6.45
C GLY A 95 13.44 1.65 -5.37
N ALA A 96 12.67 1.71 -4.27
CA ALA A 96 13.00 2.56 -3.14
C ALA A 96 14.35 2.12 -2.51
N GLU A 97 15.22 3.07 -2.19
CA GLU A 97 16.51 2.76 -1.53
C GLU A 97 16.32 2.09 -0.16
N ILE A 98 15.23 2.41 0.54
CA ILE A 98 14.79 1.79 1.79
C ILE A 98 13.38 1.23 1.60
N GLY A 99 13.23 -0.09 1.69
CA GLY A 99 11.96 -0.80 1.47
C GLY A 99 11.70 -1.14 0.01
N GLY A 100 12.70 -1.03 -0.87
CA GLY A 100 12.61 -1.51 -2.25
C GLY A 100 13.10 -2.95 -2.43
N HIS A 101 13.66 -3.53 -1.36
CA HIS A 101 14.13 -4.90 -1.27
C HIS A 101 13.39 -5.64 -0.15
N ASP A 102 13.85 -6.83 0.22
CA ASP A 102 13.16 -7.69 1.16
C ASP A 102 13.60 -7.39 2.61
N GLY A 103 12.73 -6.73 3.38
CA GLY A 103 12.92 -6.46 4.81
C GLY A 103 13.67 -5.20 5.19
N ASP A 104 14.17 -4.43 4.24
CA ASP A 104 15.09 -3.31 4.49
C ASP A 104 14.41 -2.06 5.07
N ALA A 105 13.07 -2.00 5.08
CA ALA A 105 12.30 -0.96 5.77
C ALA A 105 11.79 -1.36 7.17
N GLY A 106 12.02 -2.60 7.63
CA GLY A 106 11.62 -3.06 8.97
C GLY A 106 12.14 -2.16 10.11
N PRO A 107 13.43 -1.78 10.12
CA PRO A 107 13.97 -0.85 11.12
C PRO A 107 13.31 0.53 11.10
N VAL A 108 12.93 1.04 9.92
CA VAL A 108 12.19 2.31 9.79
C VAL A 108 10.80 2.18 10.39
N ALA A 109 10.08 1.08 10.12
CA ALA A 109 8.79 0.81 10.74
C ALA A 109 8.91 0.77 12.26
N MET A 110 9.91 0.07 12.80
CA MET A 110 10.17 0.03 14.24
C MET A 110 10.43 1.42 14.83
N LEU A 111 11.28 2.24 14.19
CA LEU A 111 11.57 3.61 14.62
C LEU A 111 10.29 4.46 14.68
N LEU A 112 9.52 4.52 13.60
CA LEU A 112 8.31 5.36 13.54
C LEU A 112 7.22 4.84 14.49
N SER A 113 7.11 3.53 14.66
CA SER A 113 6.15 2.90 15.57
C SER A 113 6.40 3.23 17.05
N SER A 114 7.65 3.50 17.42
CA SER A 114 7.98 3.93 18.79
C SER A 114 7.41 5.31 19.14
N ILE A 115 7.02 6.07 18.13
CA ILE A 115 6.56 7.45 18.25
C ILE A 115 5.04 7.53 18.12
N CYS A 116 4.38 6.72 17.31
CA CYS A 116 2.92 6.76 17.16
C CYS A 116 2.20 5.75 18.07
N ASP A 117 0.90 5.95 18.27
CA ASP A 117 0.09 4.99 19.02
C ASP A 117 -0.22 3.76 18.17
N ARG A 118 -0.46 3.95 16.86
CA ARG A 118 -0.53 2.88 15.85
C ARG A 118 0.28 3.24 14.61
N LEU A 119 0.99 2.25 14.06
CA LEU A 119 1.61 2.33 12.74
C LEU A 119 0.83 1.47 11.74
N ILE A 120 0.14 2.08 10.80
CA ILE A 120 -0.48 1.38 9.68
C ILE A 120 0.57 1.25 8.58
N THR A 121 0.87 0.03 8.13
CA THR A 121 1.84 -0.19 7.05
C THR A 121 1.50 -1.47 6.29
N HIS A 122 2.27 -1.76 5.23
CA HIS A 122 1.94 -2.80 4.27
C HIS A 122 3.03 -3.87 4.17
N PRO A 123 2.74 -5.04 3.57
CA PRO A 123 3.64 -6.19 3.50
C PRO A 123 5.09 -5.84 3.14
N ASN A 124 5.29 -5.12 2.04
CA ASN A 124 6.61 -4.72 1.54
C ASN A 124 7.46 -3.88 2.52
N VAL A 125 6.90 -3.30 3.57
CA VAL A 125 7.69 -2.60 4.60
C VAL A 125 8.23 -3.54 5.67
N VAL A 126 7.47 -4.58 6.02
CA VAL A 126 7.69 -5.39 7.24
C VAL A 126 8.01 -6.85 6.95
N ASN A 127 7.84 -7.30 5.71
CA ASN A 127 8.20 -8.64 5.28
C ASN A 127 9.65 -8.68 4.80
N ALA A 128 10.34 -9.74 5.20
CA ALA A 128 11.67 -10.11 4.74
C ALA A 128 11.71 -11.65 4.56
N ALA A 129 11.08 -12.17 3.52
CA ALA A 129 10.96 -13.60 3.23
C ALA A 129 10.42 -14.43 4.41
N ASP A 130 11.25 -15.15 5.17
CA ASP A 130 10.80 -15.90 6.33
C ASP A 130 10.81 -15.08 7.66
N ILE A 131 11.10 -13.78 7.59
CA ILE A 131 11.13 -12.83 8.71
C ILE A 131 10.01 -11.79 8.56
N ASN A 132 9.38 -11.40 9.67
CA ASN A 132 8.38 -10.32 9.70
C ASN A 132 8.65 -9.41 10.91
N GLU A 133 9.00 -8.16 10.63
CA GLU A 133 9.30 -7.13 11.63
C GLU A 133 8.15 -6.13 11.76
N LEU A 134 6.91 -6.63 11.80
CA LEU A 134 5.75 -5.81 12.12
C LEU A 134 5.80 -5.40 13.60
N PRO A 135 5.85 -4.10 13.94
CA PRO A 135 5.88 -3.63 15.32
C PRO A 135 4.66 -4.09 16.14
N ALA A 136 4.79 -4.13 17.46
CA ALA A 136 3.71 -4.58 18.35
C ALA A 136 2.42 -3.74 18.24
N ASN A 137 2.54 -2.45 17.96
CA ASN A 137 1.43 -1.52 17.67
C ASN A 137 1.19 -1.32 16.17
N GLY A 138 1.78 -2.16 15.32
CA GLY A 138 1.63 -2.12 13.87
C GLY A 138 0.34 -2.81 13.39
N LEU A 139 -0.25 -2.28 12.32
CA LEU A 139 -1.34 -2.91 11.57
C LEU A 139 -0.83 -3.31 10.18
N TYR A 140 -0.95 -4.60 9.85
CA TYR A 140 -0.53 -5.19 8.59
C TYR A 140 -1.63 -5.04 7.53
N VAL A 141 -1.49 -4.07 6.63
CA VAL A 141 -2.56 -3.64 5.72
C VAL A 141 -2.03 -3.58 4.30
N GLU A 142 -2.61 -4.39 3.42
CA GLU A 142 -2.28 -4.42 1.99
C GLU A 142 -2.46 -3.01 1.34
N GLY A 143 -1.66 -2.68 0.33
CA GLY A 143 -1.59 -1.35 -0.27
C GLY A 143 -2.91 -0.80 -0.82
N SER A 144 -3.75 -1.63 -1.45
CA SER A 144 -5.08 -1.19 -1.94
C SER A 144 -6.02 -0.89 -0.78
N VAL A 145 -5.89 -1.65 0.31
CA VAL A 145 -6.65 -1.44 1.54
C VAL A 145 -6.23 -0.13 2.20
N ILE A 146 -4.93 0.22 2.22
CA ILE A 146 -4.46 1.54 2.63
C ILE A 146 -5.06 2.64 1.73
N CYS A 147 -5.09 2.44 0.41
CA CYS A 147 -5.71 3.40 -0.51
C CYS A 147 -7.18 3.63 -0.17
N ARG A 148 -7.96 2.57 -0.01
CA ARG A 148 -9.40 2.63 0.32
C ARG A 148 -9.64 3.27 1.69
N LEU A 149 -8.80 2.98 2.68
CA LEU A 149 -8.83 3.64 3.99
C LEU A 149 -8.61 5.14 3.83
N LEU A 150 -7.54 5.57 3.15
CA LEU A 150 -7.22 6.99 2.98
C LEU A 150 -8.24 7.71 2.10
N LEU A 151 -8.93 7.01 1.21
CA LEU A 151 -10.08 7.51 0.46
C LEU A 151 -11.38 7.55 1.29
N GLY A 152 -11.36 7.08 2.54
CA GLY A 152 -12.52 7.08 3.44
C GLY A 152 -13.58 6.03 3.13
N GLN A 153 -13.28 5.05 2.28
CA GLN A 153 -14.25 4.04 1.83
C GLN A 153 -14.44 2.92 2.87
N ILE A 154 -13.37 2.58 3.57
CA ILE A 154 -13.33 1.49 4.55
C ILE A 154 -12.72 1.95 5.87
N GLY A 155 -13.02 1.17 6.91
CA GLY A 155 -12.33 1.18 8.18
C GLY A 155 -11.54 -0.11 8.39
N LEU A 156 -10.64 -0.07 9.37
CA LEU A 156 -9.83 -1.19 9.83
C LEU A 156 -10.21 -1.54 11.25
N GLN A 157 -10.63 -2.78 11.48
CA GLN A 157 -10.91 -3.29 12.81
C GLN A 157 -9.76 -4.20 13.25
N PRO A 158 -8.92 -3.80 14.22
CA PRO A 158 -7.87 -4.66 14.76
C PRO A 158 -8.44 -5.97 15.31
N VAL A 159 -7.71 -7.07 15.11
CA VAL A 159 -8.09 -8.41 15.54
C VAL A 159 -7.00 -9.03 16.41
N ARG A 160 -7.36 -10.00 17.24
CA ARG A 160 -6.36 -10.78 18.01
C ARG A 160 -5.67 -11.84 17.14
N ALA A 161 -6.45 -12.49 16.29
CA ALA A 161 -6.01 -13.53 15.38
C ALA A 161 -7.02 -13.66 14.23
N ASN A 162 -6.53 -14.08 13.06
CA ASN A 162 -7.32 -14.47 11.89
C ASN A 162 -7.23 -15.97 11.64
N ARG A 163 -8.29 -16.57 11.10
CA ARG A 163 -8.21 -17.84 10.36
C ARG A 163 -7.58 -17.56 8.99
N VAL A 164 -6.36 -18.03 8.77
CA VAL A 164 -5.60 -17.77 7.54
C VAL A 164 -5.73 -18.97 6.60
N LEU A 165 -6.46 -18.80 5.50
CA LEU A 165 -6.48 -19.79 4.42
C LEU A 165 -5.16 -19.72 3.66
N ALA A 166 -4.51 -20.87 3.46
CA ALA A 166 -3.32 -20.94 2.61
C ALA A 166 -3.68 -21.56 1.26
N VAL A 167 -3.34 -20.88 0.17
CA VAL A 167 -3.42 -21.42 -1.19
C VAL A 167 -2.01 -21.63 -1.71
N VAL A 168 -1.69 -22.85 -2.12
CA VAL A 168 -0.41 -23.25 -2.69
C VAL A 168 -0.63 -23.63 -4.13
N GLY A 169 -0.01 -22.92 -5.06
CA GLY A 169 -0.05 -23.25 -6.48
C GLY A 169 0.70 -24.55 -6.78
N SER A 170 0.30 -25.22 -7.85
CA SER A 170 1.02 -26.37 -8.41
C SER A 170 2.47 -26.03 -8.77
N ASN A 171 3.37 -27.00 -8.60
CA ASN A 171 4.77 -26.92 -9.00
C ASN A 171 5.18 -28.25 -9.62
N GLU A 172 5.97 -28.22 -10.69
CA GLU A 172 6.52 -29.45 -11.29
C GLU A 172 7.43 -30.21 -10.32
N CYS A 173 8.08 -29.49 -9.39
CA CYS A 173 8.88 -30.06 -8.32
C CYS A 173 8.07 -30.16 -7.02
N PRO A 174 7.70 -31.38 -6.56
CA PRO A 174 6.92 -31.57 -5.34
C PRO A 174 7.59 -31.02 -4.08
N THR A 175 8.92 -30.88 -4.09
CA THR A 175 9.69 -30.34 -2.95
C THR A 175 9.20 -28.96 -2.53
N PHE A 176 8.86 -28.09 -3.48
CA PHE A 176 8.45 -26.72 -3.17
C PHE A 176 7.02 -26.64 -2.65
N VAL A 177 6.10 -27.44 -3.19
CA VAL A 177 4.74 -27.61 -2.63
C VAL A 177 4.81 -28.16 -1.20
N ASN A 178 5.61 -29.21 -1.00
CA ASN A 178 5.84 -29.79 0.33
C ASN A 178 6.46 -28.78 1.29
N ALA A 179 7.41 -27.98 0.84
CA ALA A 179 8.04 -26.93 1.66
C ALA A 179 7.02 -25.85 2.05
N ALA A 180 6.18 -25.37 1.12
CA ALA A 180 5.13 -24.40 1.41
C ALA A 180 4.09 -24.96 2.42
N ILE A 181 3.65 -26.21 2.26
CA ILE A 181 2.76 -26.88 3.23
C ILE A 181 3.46 -27.01 4.59
N ASN A 182 4.73 -27.40 4.61
CA ASN A 182 5.50 -27.51 5.84
C ASN A 182 5.74 -26.15 6.51
N ALA A 183 5.85 -25.05 5.76
CA ALA A 183 5.90 -23.71 6.32
C ALA A 183 4.59 -23.36 7.05
N VAL A 184 3.43 -23.75 6.50
CA VAL A 184 2.14 -23.63 7.20
C VAL A 184 2.10 -24.52 8.46
N ASN A 185 2.56 -25.77 8.37
CA ASN A 185 2.64 -26.65 9.54
C ASN A 185 3.57 -26.10 10.63
N ALA A 186 4.71 -25.54 10.24
CA ALA A 186 5.64 -24.87 11.16
C ALA A 186 4.99 -23.65 11.81
N ALA A 187 4.23 -22.85 11.06
CA ALA A 187 3.48 -21.72 11.59
C ALA A 187 2.44 -22.13 12.65
N ARG A 188 1.70 -23.21 12.37
CA ARG A 188 0.73 -23.80 13.30
C ARG A 188 1.43 -24.29 14.57
N ALA A 189 2.53 -25.02 14.43
CA ALA A 189 3.25 -25.63 15.55
C ALA A 189 4.02 -24.61 16.41
N ALA A 190 4.70 -23.64 15.80
CA ALA A 190 5.64 -22.77 16.47
C ALA A 190 5.00 -21.52 17.09
N TYR A 191 4.02 -20.91 16.42
CA TYR A 191 3.38 -19.68 16.90
C TYR A 191 1.85 -19.71 16.88
N GLY A 192 1.26 -20.89 16.71
CA GLY A 192 -0.18 -21.10 16.85
C GLY A 192 -1.00 -20.39 15.77
N LEU A 193 -0.54 -20.44 14.51
CA LEU A 193 -1.35 -19.99 13.38
C LEU A 193 -2.64 -20.81 13.31
N ASP A 194 -3.80 -20.15 13.29
CA ASP A 194 -5.07 -20.78 12.93
C ASP A 194 -5.18 -20.83 11.41
N CYS A 195 -4.97 -22.01 10.84
CA CYS A 195 -5.08 -22.25 9.41
C CYS A 195 -6.14 -23.34 9.19
N PRO A 196 -7.37 -22.99 8.76
CA PRO A 196 -8.45 -23.96 8.65
C PRO A 196 -8.18 -25.01 7.56
N ARG A 197 -7.45 -24.63 6.51
CA ARG A 197 -7.14 -25.49 5.37
C ARG A 197 -5.94 -24.97 4.57
N VAL A 198 -5.22 -25.90 3.94
CA VAL A 198 -4.33 -25.61 2.82
C VAL A 198 -4.99 -26.11 1.55
N LEU A 199 -5.15 -25.24 0.57
CA LEU A 199 -5.72 -25.57 -0.74
C LEU A 199 -4.59 -25.65 -1.76
N HIS A 200 -4.51 -26.78 -2.45
CA HIS A 200 -3.58 -26.95 -3.57
C HIS A 200 -4.32 -26.61 -4.86
N LEU A 201 -3.86 -25.58 -5.58
CA LEU A 201 -4.48 -25.10 -6.81
C LEU A 201 -3.71 -25.64 -8.02
N ASP A 202 -4.34 -26.52 -8.80
CA ASP A 202 -3.77 -27.19 -9.97
C ASP A 202 -4.78 -27.22 -11.14
N PRO A 203 -4.49 -26.59 -12.30
CA PRO A 203 -3.30 -25.77 -12.55
C PRO A 203 -3.31 -24.49 -11.69
N GLY A 204 -2.13 -24.06 -11.25
CA GLY A 204 -1.94 -22.83 -10.49
C GLY A 204 -2.22 -21.55 -11.28
N ILE A 205 -2.14 -20.40 -10.60
CA ILE A 205 -2.08 -19.09 -11.25
C ILE A 205 -0.69 -18.89 -11.88
N HIS A 206 -0.63 -18.15 -12.99
CA HIS A 206 0.63 -17.84 -13.66
C HIS A 206 0.92 -16.35 -13.54
N LEU A 207 2.00 -16.01 -12.84
CA LEU A 207 2.49 -14.64 -12.74
C LEU A 207 3.74 -14.51 -13.60
N THR A 208 3.81 -13.45 -14.42
CA THR A 208 5.03 -13.12 -15.19
C THR A 208 5.49 -11.72 -14.84
N SER A 209 6.75 -11.59 -14.44
CA SER A 209 7.37 -10.31 -14.13
C SER A 209 7.70 -9.52 -15.40
N THR A 210 7.41 -8.22 -15.38
CA THR A 210 7.78 -7.28 -16.44
C THR A 210 8.28 -5.95 -15.85
N TYR A 211 8.89 -5.11 -16.69
CA TYR A 211 9.23 -3.73 -16.33
C TYR A 211 8.48 -2.75 -17.22
N ALA A 212 7.87 -1.75 -16.60
CA ALA A 212 7.25 -0.65 -17.31
C ALA A 212 8.31 0.29 -17.90
N SER A 213 7.90 1.14 -18.85
CA SER A 213 8.80 2.13 -19.47
C SER A 213 9.38 3.15 -18.47
N SER A 214 8.71 3.34 -17.33
CA SER A 214 9.20 4.13 -16.20
C SER A 214 10.35 3.49 -15.42
N GLY A 215 10.64 2.21 -15.67
CA GLY A 215 11.59 1.40 -14.91
C GLY A 215 10.98 0.73 -13.67
N ARG A 216 9.68 0.89 -13.44
CA ARG A 216 8.95 0.19 -12.37
C ARG A 216 8.83 -1.30 -12.66
N ALA A 217 8.87 -2.12 -11.62
CA ALA A 217 8.48 -3.52 -11.71
C ALA A 217 6.96 -3.65 -11.77
N ALA A 218 6.50 -4.51 -12.67
CA ALA A 218 5.11 -4.79 -13.00
C ALA A 218 4.96 -6.28 -13.33
N GLY A 219 3.86 -6.66 -13.97
CA GLY A 219 3.72 -8.00 -14.54
C GLY A 219 2.33 -8.31 -15.04
N THR A 220 2.13 -9.56 -15.41
CA THR A 220 0.83 -10.12 -15.76
C THR A 220 0.44 -11.24 -14.81
N VAL A 221 -0.87 -11.41 -14.61
CA VAL A 221 -1.45 -12.50 -13.82
C VAL A 221 -2.52 -13.19 -14.66
N GLU A 222 -2.33 -14.47 -14.92
CA GLU A 222 -3.24 -15.31 -15.70
C GLU A 222 -3.86 -16.42 -14.83
N ASN A 223 -4.95 -17.01 -15.32
CA ASN A 223 -5.73 -18.05 -14.64
C ASN A 223 -6.27 -17.62 -13.26
N LEU A 224 -6.58 -16.33 -13.09
CA LEU A 224 -7.08 -15.79 -11.82
C LEU A 224 -8.48 -16.32 -11.47
N ASP A 225 -9.28 -16.71 -12.48
CA ASP A 225 -10.64 -17.23 -12.28
C ASP A 225 -10.66 -18.44 -11.35
N ALA A 226 -9.70 -19.36 -11.52
CA ALA A 226 -9.62 -20.58 -10.72
C ALA A 226 -9.38 -20.25 -9.24
N LEU A 227 -8.50 -19.29 -8.95
CA LEU A 227 -8.26 -18.81 -7.59
C LEU A 227 -9.49 -18.10 -7.03
N VAL A 228 -10.13 -17.22 -7.81
CA VAL A 228 -11.32 -16.48 -7.37
C VAL A 228 -12.48 -17.43 -7.06
N ALA A 229 -12.73 -18.42 -7.92
CA ALA A 229 -13.76 -19.44 -7.68
C ALA A 229 -13.48 -20.23 -6.39
N LEU A 230 -12.22 -20.64 -6.20
CA LEU A 230 -11.79 -21.38 -5.01
C LEU A 230 -11.96 -20.56 -3.71
N LEU A 231 -11.61 -19.27 -3.74
CA LEU A 231 -11.79 -18.39 -2.59
C LEU A 231 -13.26 -18.11 -2.30
N ALA A 232 -14.10 -18.00 -3.34
CA ALA A 232 -15.54 -17.83 -3.19
C ALA A 232 -16.20 -19.05 -2.54
N GLU A 233 -15.83 -20.27 -2.95
CA GLU A 233 -16.32 -21.52 -2.36
C GLU A 233 -16.03 -21.61 -0.85
N HIS A 234 -14.89 -21.08 -0.42
CA HIS A 234 -14.44 -21.15 0.96
C HIS A 234 -14.67 -19.88 1.78
N ARG A 235 -15.38 -18.88 1.25
CA ARG A 235 -15.39 -17.50 1.79
C ARG A 235 -15.64 -17.40 3.29
N ASP A 236 -16.59 -18.17 3.83
CA ASP A 236 -16.99 -18.09 5.25
C ASP A 236 -16.05 -18.83 6.21
N THR A 237 -15.05 -19.54 5.67
CA THR A 237 -14.14 -20.38 6.45
C THR A 237 -12.87 -19.65 6.88
N PHE A 238 -12.58 -18.46 6.34
CA PHE A 238 -11.35 -17.73 6.59
C PHE A 238 -11.56 -16.22 6.75
N ASP A 239 -10.61 -15.58 7.43
CA ASP A 239 -10.59 -14.14 7.67
C ASP A 239 -9.51 -13.43 6.84
N ALA A 240 -8.45 -14.15 6.45
CA ALA A 240 -7.35 -13.67 5.61
C ALA A 240 -6.82 -14.79 4.70
N VAL A 241 -6.15 -14.43 3.60
CA VAL A 241 -5.62 -15.39 2.61
C VAL A 241 -4.13 -15.18 2.36
N ALA A 242 -3.37 -16.28 2.48
CA ALA A 242 -1.96 -16.38 2.12
C ALA A 242 -1.83 -17.17 0.82
N ILE A 243 -1.04 -16.69 -0.14
CA ILE A 243 -0.89 -17.32 -1.45
C ILE A 243 0.59 -17.57 -1.71
N ALA A 244 0.93 -18.81 -2.04
CA ALA A 244 2.26 -19.21 -2.51
C ALA A 244 2.14 -19.67 -3.95
N SER A 245 2.79 -18.97 -4.89
CA SER A 245 2.74 -19.34 -6.31
C SER A 245 4.00 -18.97 -7.06
N HIS A 246 4.11 -19.48 -8.29
CA HIS A 246 5.23 -19.18 -9.17
C HIS A 246 5.14 -17.78 -9.74
N ILE A 247 6.30 -17.12 -9.82
CA ILE A 247 6.48 -15.91 -10.62
C ILE A 247 7.58 -16.18 -11.61
N HIS A 248 7.23 -16.18 -12.89
CA HIS A 248 8.18 -16.25 -13.96
C HIS A 248 9.01 -14.99 -14.03
N VAL A 249 10.32 -15.15 -13.79
CA VAL A 249 11.31 -14.08 -13.93
C VAL A 249 12.42 -14.58 -14.85
N PRO A 250 12.74 -13.86 -15.94
CA PRO A 250 13.83 -14.26 -16.84
C PRO A 250 15.15 -14.47 -16.09
N ASP A 251 15.88 -15.54 -16.41
CA ASP A 251 17.12 -15.93 -15.71
C ASP A 251 18.18 -14.82 -15.66
N ALA A 252 18.29 -14.04 -16.74
CA ALA A 252 19.21 -12.90 -16.82
C ALA A 252 18.81 -11.79 -15.83
N CYS A 253 17.51 -11.52 -15.67
CA CYS A 253 16.97 -10.56 -14.72
C CYS A 253 17.22 -11.03 -13.28
N ARG A 254 16.85 -12.28 -12.96
CA ARG A 254 17.08 -12.89 -11.65
C ARG A 254 18.57 -12.86 -11.27
N THR A 255 19.44 -13.27 -12.17
CA THR A 255 20.89 -13.30 -11.92
C THR A 255 21.46 -11.89 -11.72
N GLY A 256 21.05 -10.92 -12.54
CA GLY A 256 21.52 -9.54 -12.41
C GLY A 256 20.99 -8.84 -11.15
N TYR A 257 19.80 -9.21 -10.67
CA TYR A 257 19.27 -8.75 -9.38
C TYR A 257 20.13 -9.24 -8.21
N TYR A 258 20.32 -10.56 -8.08
CA TYR A 258 21.10 -11.13 -6.96
C TYR A 258 22.58 -10.77 -7.00
N ALA A 259 23.17 -10.60 -8.19
CA ALA A 259 24.56 -10.16 -8.31
C ALA A 259 24.74 -8.66 -8.00
N GLY A 260 23.66 -7.89 -7.88
CA GLY A 260 23.71 -6.43 -7.69
C GLY A 260 24.28 -5.67 -8.89
N THR A 261 24.42 -6.31 -10.05
CA THR A 261 25.19 -5.77 -11.19
C THR A 261 24.37 -4.86 -12.10
N LEU A 262 23.04 -4.88 -11.99
CA LEU A 262 22.14 -4.19 -12.92
C LEU A 262 21.35 -3.03 -12.29
N GLY A 263 21.49 -2.78 -10.98
CA GLY A 263 20.72 -1.73 -10.29
C GLY A 263 19.19 -1.89 -10.47
N LEU A 264 18.72 -3.13 -10.60
CA LEU A 264 17.33 -3.43 -10.94
C LEU A 264 16.41 -3.23 -9.75
N VAL A 265 15.22 -2.69 -10.02
CA VAL A 265 14.09 -2.80 -9.11
C VAL A 265 13.74 -4.27 -8.93
N ASN A 266 13.36 -4.67 -7.69
CA ASN A 266 12.91 -6.02 -7.39
C ASN A 266 11.84 -6.49 -8.42
N PRO A 267 12.09 -7.56 -9.20
CA PRO A 267 11.21 -7.99 -10.29
C PRO A 267 9.91 -8.66 -9.80
N TRP A 268 9.87 -9.17 -8.57
CA TRP A 268 8.70 -9.88 -8.04
C TRP A 268 7.62 -8.92 -7.55
N GLY A 269 8.01 -7.89 -6.80
CA GLY A 269 7.05 -7.11 -6.02
C GLY A 269 5.93 -6.44 -6.85
N GLY A 270 6.22 -6.04 -8.10
CA GLY A 270 5.24 -5.39 -8.98
C GLY A 270 4.00 -6.23 -9.23
N VAL A 271 4.21 -7.46 -9.71
CA VAL A 271 3.13 -8.41 -10.02
C VAL A 271 2.45 -8.97 -8.77
N GLU A 272 3.19 -9.14 -7.66
CA GLU A 272 2.62 -9.53 -6.37
C GLU A 272 1.65 -8.49 -5.82
N ALA A 273 2.01 -7.21 -5.91
CA ALA A 273 1.13 -6.12 -5.55
C ALA A 273 -0.13 -6.13 -6.44
N MET A 274 0.01 -6.34 -7.76
CA MET A 274 -1.14 -6.42 -8.67
C MET A 274 -2.11 -7.56 -8.32
N LEU A 275 -1.59 -8.75 -8.01
CA LEU A 275 -2.40 -9.89 -7.54
C LEU A 275 -3.13 -9.57 -6.22
N THR A 276 -2.39 -9.12 -5.20
CA THR A 276 -2.92 -8.92 -3.85
C THR A 276 -3.87 -7.73 -3.76
N HIS A 277 -3.62 -6.65 -4.52
CA HIS A 277 -4.57 -5.56 -4.72
C HIS A 277 -5.90 -6.09 -5.25
N THR A 278 -5.87 -6.90 -6.31
CA THR A 278 -7.07 -7.43 -6.96
C THR A 278 -7.89 -8.29 -6.00
N LEU A 279 -7.24 -9.21 -5.29
CA LEU A 279 -7.94 -10.11 -4.34
C LEU A 279 -8.50 -9.37 -3.13
N SER A 280 -7.75 -8.45 -2.54
CA SER A 280 -8.23 -7.65 -1.40
C SER A 280 -9.40 -6.74 -1.81
N THR A 281 -9.42 -6.30 -3.07
CA THR A 281 -10.48 -5.51 -3.67
C THR A 281 -11.74 -6.35 -3.94
N LEU A 282 -11.59 -7.56 -4.46
CA LEU A 282 -12.69 -8.50 -4.74
C LEU A 282 -13.38 -9.03 -3.48
N PHE A 283 -12.60 -9.47 -2.50
CA PHE A 283 -13.12 -10.23 -1.36
C PHE A 283 -13.25 -9.42 -0.06
N SER A 284 -12.64 -8.22 -0.02
CA SER A 284 -12.48 -7.42 1.21
C SER A 284 -11.92 -8.26 2.36
N VAL A 285 -10.88 -9.03 2.04
CA VAL A 285 -10.07 -9.81 2.99
C VAL A 285 -8.61 -9.38 2.89
N PRO A 286 -7.87 -9.33 4.01
CA PRO A 286 -6.43 -9.20 3.96
C PRO A 286 -5.82 -10.33 3.12
N SER A 287 -5.03 -9.94 2.12
CA SER A 287 -4.37 -10.87 1.21
C SER A 287 -2.88 -10.54 1.15
N ALA A 288 -2.04 -11.57 1.12
CA ALA A 288 -0.61 -11.42 0.85
C ALA A 288 -0.08 -12.61 0.06
N HIS A 289 0.97 -12.37 -0.71
CA HIS A 289 1.59 -13.34 -1.60
C HIS A 289 3.06 -13.54 -1.22
N SER A 290 3.56 -14.75 -1.42
CA SER A 290 5.00 -15.07 -1.42
C SER A 290 5.34 -15.87 -2.67
N PRO A 291 6.50 -15.61 -3.30
CA PRO A 291 6.93 -16.36 -4.45
C PRO A 291 7.33 -17.79 -4.05
N MET A 292 7.18 -18.70 -5.01
CA MET A 292 7.71 -20.06 -4.94
C MET A 292 8.73 -20.26 -6.06
N TYR A 293 9.83 -20.98 -5.76
CA TYR A 293 10.84 -21.30 -6.76
C TYR A 293 10.26 -22.08 -7.95
N GLU A 294 10.64 -21.67 -9.16
CA GLU A 294 10.31 -22.35 -10.42
C GLU A 294 11.19 -23.59 -10.65
N ASP A 295 12.44 -23.55 -10.22
CA ASP A 295 13.44 -24.57 -10.55
C ASP A 295 14.34 -24.85 -9.33
N PRO A 296 14.56 -26.14 -8.97
CA PRO A 296 15.49 -26.56 -7.92
C PRO A 296 16.87 -25.90 -7.99
N ARG A 297 17.38 -25.62 -9.19
CA ARG A 297 18.68 -24.97 -9.42
C ARG A 297 18.80 -23.62 -8.72
N PHE A 298 17.70 -22.87 -8.56
CA PHE A 298 17.73 -21.57 -7.87
C PHE A 298 17.71 -21.72 -6.36
N ALA A 299 17.02 -22.73 -5.83
CA ALA A 299 16.91 -22.96 -4.39
C ALA A 299 18.21 -23.47 -3.75
N VAL A 300 19.05 -24.17 -4.52
CA VAL A 300 20.33 -24.73 -4.03
C VAL A 300 21.56 -23.95 -4.50
N ARG A 301 21.37 -22.81 -5.17
CA ARG A 301 22.45 -21.99 -5.68
C ARG A 301 23.20 -21.32 -4.52
N ASP A 302 24.53 -21.42 -4.54
CA ASP A 302 25.37 -20.57 -3.70
C ASP A 302 25.47 -19.17 -4.33
N TYR A 303 24.82 -18.21 -3.69
CA TYR A 303 24.85 -16.81 -4.09
C TYR A 303 26.05 -16.05 -3.49
N GLY A 304 26.85 -16.70 -2.63
CA GLY A 304 27.88 -16.04 -1.84
C GLY A 304 27.28 -15.06 -0.83
N ILE A 305 28.09 -14.08 -0.40
CA ILE A 305 27.61 -12.97 0.44
C ILE A 305 26.96 -11.94 -0.47
N VAL A 306 25.64 -11.81 -0.37
CA VAL A 306 24.83 -10.85 -1.14
C VAL A 306 24.72 -9.49 -0.42
N ASP A 307 24.13 -8.50 -1.10
CA ASP A 307 23.72 -7.23 -0.46
C ASP A 307 22.84 -7.54 0.78
N PRO A 308 23.11 -6.95 1.96
CA PRO A 308 22.34 -7.20 3.17
C PRO A 308 20.83 -7.01 3.01
N ARG A 309 20.39 -6.15 2.09
CA ARG A 309 18.98 -5.85 1.82
C ARG A 309 18.24 -6.98 1.09
N ILE A 310 18.96 -7.94 0.50
CA ILE A 310 18.38 -9.13 -0.15
C ILE A 310 18.79 -10.43 0.55
N ALA A 311 19.59 -10.35 1.61
CA ALA A 311 20.00 -11.51 2.39
C ALA A 311 18.82 -12.33 2.96
N PRO A 312 17.70 -11.73 3.40
CA PRO A 312 16.53 -12.48 3.85
C PRO A 312 15.98 -13.45 2.79
N GLU A 313 16.02 -13.07 1.51
CA GLU A 313 15.59 -13.92 0.40
C GLU A 313 16.48 -15.17 0.27
N VAL A 314 17.81 -15.00 0.36
CA VAL A 314 18.78 -16.08 0.14
C VAL A 314 18.79 -17.12 1.28
N VAL A 315 18.42 -16.72 2.49
CA VAL A 315 18.33 -17.64 3.64
C VAL A 315 16.97 -18.35 3.76
N SER A 316 16.04 -18.05 2.84
CA SER A 316 14.66 -18.53 2.90
C SER A 316 14.36 -19.52 1.78
N LEU A 317 13.77 -20.66 2.11
CA LEU A 317 13.33 -21.63 1.09
C LEU A 317 11.92 -21.33 0.57
N THR A 318 11.05 -20.79 1.43
CA THR A 318 9.62 -20.66 1.14
C THR A 318 9.12 -19.23 1.07
N PHE A 319 9.85 -18.28 1.66
CA PHE A 319 9.45 -16.87 1.73
C PHE A 319 8.10 -16.63 2.44
N LEU A 320 7.54 -17.65 3.09
CA LEU A 320 6.12 -17.72 3.45
C LEU A 320 5.87 -17.26 4.89
N GLN A 321 6.85 -17.41 5.77
CA GLN A 321 6.63 -17.10 7.19
C GLN A 321 6.29 -15.62 7.41
N CYS A 322 6.79 -14.71 6.57
CA CYS A 322 6.49 -13.30 6.73
C CYS A 322 5.00 -13.00 6.55
N ILE A 323 4.40 -13.50 5.48
CA ILE A 323 2.99 -13.26 5.17
C ILE A 323 2.08 -13.97 6.17
N LEU A 324 2.44 -15.18 6.62
CA LEU A 324 1.64 -15.91 7.62
C LEU A 324 1.61 -15.17 8.96
N LYS A 325 2.75 -14.63 9.42
CA LYS A 325 2.82 -13.80 10.63
C LYS A 325 2.05 -12.48 10.51
N GLY A 326 2.15 -11.82 9.35
CA GLY A 326 1.42 -10.59 9.06
C GLY A 326 -0.10 -10.80 9.02
N LEU A 327 -0.54 -11.74 8.18
CA LEU A 327 -1.95 -12.06 7.97
C LEU A 327 -2.64 -12.60 9.23
N ARG A 328 -1.91 -13.29 10.12
CA ARG A 328 -2.44 -13.70 11.43
C ARG A 328 -3.02 -12.54 12.23
N ARG A 329 -2.48 -11.32 12.08
CA ARG A 329 -2.87 -10.12 12.84
C ARG A 329 -3.40 -8.98 11.97
N ALA A 330 -3.54 -9.19 10.67
CA ALA A 330 -4.06 -8.17 9.76
C ALA A 330 -5.47 -7.73 10.19
N PRO A 331 -5.76 -6.42 10.28
CA PRO A 331 -7.08 -5.96 10.70
C PRO A 331 -8.14 -6.39 9.71
N ARG A 332 -9.36 -6.63 10.22
CA ARG A 332 -10.52 -6.88 9.39
C ARG A 332 -10.88 -5.61 8.61
N ILE A 333 -11.17 -5.77 7.33
CA ILE A 333 -11.63 -4.71 6.44
C ILE A 333 -13.13 -4.52 6.65
N VAL A 334 -13.56 -3.29 6.94
CA VAL A 334 -14.94 -2.97 7.29
C VAL A 334 -15.46 -1.86 6.37
N GLU A 335 -16.57 -2.12 5.67
CA GLU A 335 -17.25 -1.11 4.83
C GLU A 335 -17.94 -0.06 5.72
N LEU A 336 -17.50 1.21 5.67
CA LEU A 336 -18.00 2.25 6.59
C LEU A 336 -19.48 2.58 6.40
N ALA A 337 -19.95 2.56 5.15
CA ALA A 337 -21.37 2.76 4.82
C ALA A 337 -22.31 1.78 5.53
N ARG A 338 -21.82 0.60 5.92
CA ARG A 338 -22.60 -0.48 6.55
C ARG A 338 -22.33 -0.64 8.05
N ALA A 339 -21.28 -0.03 8.58
CA ALA A 339 -20.73 -0.37 9.89
C ALA A 339 -21.14 0.56 11.03
N GLY A 340 -21.83 1.68 10.76
CA GLY A 340 -22.40 2.59 11.77
C GLY A 340 -21.54 2.77 13.01
N ASN A 341 -20.43 3.54 12.94
CA ASN A 341 -19.51 3.82 14.05
C ASN A 341 -19.28 2.65 15.04
N ALA A 342 -19.02 1.44 14.52
CA ALA A 342 -18.65 0.30 15.37
C ALA A 342 -17.42 0.64 16.22
N ALA A 343 -17.56 0.57 17.54
CA ALA A 343 -16.50 0.90 18.49
C ALA A 343 -15.21 0.13 18.19
N GLY A 344 -14.09 0.84 18.10
CA GLY A 344 -12.76 0.26 17.84
C GLY A 344 -12.40 0.07 16.36
N THR A 345 -13.23 0.53 15.42
CA THR A 345 -12.85 0.62 14.00
C THR A 345 -12.08 1.90 13.72
N LEU A 346 -10.86 1.77 13.19
CA LEU A 346 -10.08 2.91 12.69
C LEU A 346 -10.58 3.30 11.30
N SER A 347 -10.84 4.59 11.11
CA SER A 347 -11.27 5.19 9.85
C SER A 347 -10.23 6.20 9.36
N VAL A 348 -10.49 6.81 8.21
CA VAL A 348 -9.66 7.93 7.71
C VAL A 348 -9.58 9.10 8.70
N SER A 349 -10.60 9.27 9.55
CA SER A 349 -10.63 10.33 10.56
C SER A 349 -9.62 10.12 11.69
N ASP A 350 -9.14 8.88 11.86
CA ASP A 350 -8.17 8.50 12.89
C ASP A 350 -6.72 8.59 12.39
N VAL A 351 -6.50 8.88 11.10
CA VAL A 351 -5.17 9.02 10.50
C VAL A 351 -4.60 10.42 10.73
N SER A 352 -3.49 10.50 11.47
CA SER A 352 -2.82 11.76 11.83
C SER A 352 -1.86 12.27 10.75
N CYS A 353 -1.14 11.36 10.07
CA CYS A 353 -0.24 11.69 8.96
C CYS A 353 0.13 10.45 8.15
N ILE A 354 0.67 10.67 6.94
CA ILE A 354 1.34 9.64 6.15
C ILE A 354 2.83 9.98 5.96
N VAL A 355 3.67 8.94 5.92
CA VAL A 355 5.11 9.02 5.63
C VAL A 355 5.39 8.25 4.36
N ILE A 356 6.05 8.90 3.40
CA ILE A 356 6.31 8.34 2.06
C ILE A 356 7.73 8.67 1.57
N PRO A 357 8.30 7.88 0.65
CA PRO A 357 9.43 8.32 -0.17
C PRO A 357 9.06 9.56 -0.99
N HIS A 358 9.99 10.51 -1.11
CA HIS A 358 9.78 11.68 -1.97
C HIS A 358 9.61 11.27 -3.44
N GLY A 359 8.78 12.01 -4.19
CA GLY A 359 8.49 11.75 -5.60
C GLY A 359 7.43 10.68 -5.87
N CYS A 360 7.06 9.86 -4.88
CA CYS A 360 5.99 8.89 -5.04
C CYS A 360 4.60 9.56 -5.06
N VAL A 361 3.87 9.40 -6.17
CA VAL A 361 2.49 9.89 -6.31
C VAL A 361 1.58 8.76 -6.77
N GLY A 362 0.75 8.27 -5.85
CA GLY A 362 -0.33 7.33 -6.14
C GLY A 362 -1.58 7.71 -5.35
N LEU A 363 -2.58 6.83 -5.36
CA LEU A 363 -3.85 7.06 -4.65
C LEU A 363 -3.68 7.47 -3.18
N PRO A 364 -2.74 6.92 -2.37
CA PRO A 364 -2.55 7.37 -0.99
C PRO A 364 -2.21 8.86 -0.86
N VAL A 365 -1.36 9.37 -1.76
CA VAL A 365 -0.91 10.77 -1.75
C VAL A 365 -2.01 11.69 -2.25
N LEU A 366 -2.72 11.30 -3.31
CA LEU A 366 -3.86 12.04 -3.85
C LEU A 366 -5.02 12.08 -2.85
N ALA A 367 -5.27 10.97 -2.15
CA ALA A 367 -6.24 10.90 -1.07
C ALA A 367 -5.82 11.80 0.10
N ALA A 368 -4.56 11.73 0.54
CA ALA A 368 -4.05 12.61 1.59
C ALA A 368 -4.18 14.10 1.23
N LEU A 369 -3.90 14.46 -0.03
CA LEU A 369 -4.10 15.79 -0.57
C LEU A 369 -5.57 16.22 -0.44
N ALA A 370 -6.50 15.42 -0.98
CA ALA A 370 -7.94 15.69 -0.96
C ALA A 370 -8.54 15.73 0.47
N GLN A 371 -8.04 14.89 1.37
CA GLN A 371 -8.52 14.73 2.75
C GLN A 371 -7.85 15.70 3.72
N ARG A 372 -6.89 16.52 3.27
CA ARG A 372 -6.05 17.37 4.13
C ARG A 372 -5.32 16.59 5.22
N ILE A 373 -4.83 15.41 4.89
CA ILE A 373 -3.96 14.61 5.76
C ILE A 373 -2.52 15.13 5.58
N PRO A 374 -1.79 15.44 6.66
CA PRO A 374 -0.38 15.78 6.58
C PRO A 374 0.46 14.67 5.94
N VAL A 375 1.41 15.07 5.09
CA VAL A 375 2.34 14.19 4.36
C VAL A 375 3.76 14.55 4.73
N ILE A 376 4.54 13.56 5.15
CA ILE A 376 5.97 13.68 5.41
C ILE A 376 6.70 12.89 4.32
N ALA A 377 7.35 13.60 3.41
CA ALA A 377 8.06 13.03 2.28
C ALA A 377 9.57 12.99 2.55
N VAL A 378 10.17 11.81 2.45
CA VAL A 378 11.57 11.56 2.83
C VAL A 378 12.46 11.55 1.58
N ARG A 379 13.43 12.47 1.51
CA ARG A 379 14.28 12.69 0.32
C ARG A 379 15.33 11.60 0.11
N GLU A 380 15.94 11.08 1.18
CA GLU A 380 16.96 10.04 1.06
C GLU A 380 16.43 8.76 0.45
N ASN A 381 15.13 8.47 0.58
CA ASN A 381 14.56 7.25 0.03
C ASN A 381 14.29 7.40 -1.49
N ARG A 382 15.39 7.42 -2.26
CA ARG A 382 15.34 7.61 -3.71
C ARG A 382 14.63 6.44 -4.38
N ASN A 383 14.02 6.72 -5.52
CA ASN A 383 13.21 5.78 -6.28
C ASN A 383 13.10 6.24 -7.73
N VAL A 384 12.49 5.43 -8.60
CA VAL A 384 12.41 5.74 -10.04
C VAL A 384 11.32 6.76 -10.41
N MET A 385 10.50 7.23 -9.47
CA MET A 385 9.43 8.19 -9.75
C MET A 385 10.01 9.60 -10.01
N ARG A 386 9.42 10.33 -10.97
CA ARG A 386 9.89 11.64 -11.43
C ARG A 386 8.83 12.72 -11.23
N ASN A 387 8.31 12.82 -10.01
CA ASN A 387 7.34 13.85 -9.64
C ASN A 387 7.97 14.84 -8.65
N ASP A 388 7.64 16.13 -8.79
CA ASP A 388 7.90 17.13 -7.74
C ASP A 388 6.66 17.31 -6.87
N LEU A 389 6.69 16.77 -5.65
CA LEU A 389 5.57 16.91 -4.71
C LEU A 389 5.21 18.36 -4.41
N ARG A 390 6.14 19.32 -4.52
CA ARG A 390 5.87 20.75 -4.23
C ARG A 390 4.94 21.38 -5.27
N SER A 391 4.82 20.78 -6.45
CA SER A 391 3.94 21.28 -7.51
C SER A 391 2.45 21.04 -7.21
N LEU A 392 2.13 20.09 -6.33
CA LEU A 392 0.75 19.77 -5.96
C LEU A 392 0.14 20.86 -5.06
N PRO A 393 -1.19 21.10 -5.12
CA PRO A 393 -1.86 22.20 -4.42
C PRO A 393 -2.07 21.92 -2.93
N TRP A 394 -0.98 21.74 -2.18
CA TRP A 394 -1.01 21.49 -0.73
C TRP A 394 -1.56 22.68 0.05
N ALA A 395 -2.36 22.40 1.09
CA ALA A 395 -2.67 23.39 2.09
C ALA A 395 -1.40 23.78 2.89
N PRO A 396 -1.33 25.00 3.47
CA PRO A 396 -0.20 25.40 4.31
C PRO A 396 0.11 24.38 5.40
N GLY A 397 1.37 23.93 5.46
CA GLY A 397 1.83 22.93 6.43
C GLY A 397 1.31 21.50 6.22
N GLN A 398 0.67 21.20 5.08
CA GLN A 398 0.21 19.84 4.77
C GLN A 398 1.35 18.95 4.29
N LEU A 399 2.23 19.44 3.41
CA LEU A 399 3.43 18.72 2.98
C LEU A 399 4.64 19.18 3.80
N ARG A 400 5.42 18.23 4.32
CA ARG A 400 6.76 18.43 4.87
C ARG A 400 7.73 17.53 4.13
N ILE A 401 8.74 18.11 3.51
CA ILE A 401 9.85 17.35 2.92
C ILE A 401 10.99 17.37 3.92
N VAL A 402 11.48 16.19 4.28
CA VAL A 402 12.59 15.98 5.20
C VAL A 402 13.70 15.22 4.49
N ASP A 403 14.93 15.34 4.97
CA ASP A 403 16.07 14.74 4.30
C ASP A 403 16.14 13.22 4.54
N ASN A 404 15.80 12.74 5.73
CA ASN A 404 15.93 11.33 6.12
C ASN A 404 14.85 10.86 7.11
N TYR A 405 14.79 9.55 7.38
CA TYR A 405 13.82 8.96 8.32
C TYR A 405 14.04 9.38 9.78
N TRP A 406 15.23 9.85 10.17
CA TRP A 406 15.45 10.43 11.50
C TRP A 406 14.77 11.79 11.63
N GLU A 407 14.85 12.63 10.61
CA GLU A 407 14.09 13.88 10.56
C GLU A 407 12.58 13.60 10.49
N ALA A 408 12.15 12.59 9.71
CA ALA A 408 10.75 12.17 9.69
C ALA A 408 10.25 11.80 11.10
N ALA A 409 11.03 11.00 11.84
CA ALA A 409 10.76 10.68 13.23
C ALA A 409 10.65 11.94 14.12
N GLY A 410 11.54 12.91 13.97
CA GLY A 410 11.47 14.18 14.70
C GLY A 410 10.20 14.99 14.37
N VAL A 411 9.76 14.99 13.11
CA VAL A 411 8.50 15.61 12.70
C VAL A 411 7.31 14.88 13.31
N LEU A 412 7.27 13.54 13.27
CA LEU A 412 6.23 12.74 13.91
C LEU A 412 6.14 13.05 15.41
N ALA A 413 7.28 13.10 16.10
CA ALA A 413 7.33 13.39 17.53
C ALA A 413 6.79 14.79 17.85
N SER A 414 7.15 15.78 17.03
CA SER A 414 6.63 17.15 17.16
C SER A 414 5.11 17.19 16.96
N MET A 415 4.60 16.51 15.93
CA MET A 415 3.18 16.44 15.63
C MET A 415 2.39 15.73 16.75
N ARG A 416 2.88 14.61 17.28
CA ARG A 416 2.27 13.91 18.41
C ARG A 416 2.22 14.78 19.67
N ALA A 417 3.26 15.58 19.91
CA ALA A 417 3.30 16.52 21.02
C ALA A 417 2.41 17.76 20.81
N GLY A 418 1.74 17.90 19.66
CA GLY A 418 0.93 19.08 19.33
C GLY A 418 1.76 20.32 18.99
N LEU A 419 3.05 20.16 18.69
CA LEU A 419 3.95 21.24 18.34
C LEU A 419 3.92 21.50 16.83
N ASN A 420 4.07 22.77 16.42
CA ASN A 420 4.44 23.08 15.04
C ASN A 420 5.92 22.64 14.85
N PRO A 421 6.24 21.71 13.93
CA PRO A 421 7.61 21.26 13.71
C PRO A 421 8.59 22.39 13.35
N ASP A 422 8.11 23.49 12.76
CA ASP A 422 8.98 24.62 12.41
C ASP A 422 9.47 25.41 13.64
N SER A 423 8.77 25.28 14.78
CA SER A 423 9.14 25.99 16.03
C SER A 423 10.48 25.54 16.63
N VAL A 424 10.89 24.31 16.32
CA VAL A 424 12.18 23.74 16.76
C VAL A 424 13.31 23.98 15.75
N ARG A 425 13.04 24.64 14.61
CA ARG A 425 14.04 24.99 13.59
C ARG A 425 14.56 26.42 13.80
N ARG A 426 15.73 26.73 13.23
CA ARG A 426 16.34 28.07 13.29
C ARG A 426 16.80 28.56 11.91
N PRO A 427 16.70 29.87 11.62
CA PRO A 427 16.11 30.91 12.47
C PRO A 427 14.57 30.76 12.59
N LEU A 428 14.01 31.12 13.75
CA LEU A 428 12.56 31.11 13.95
C LEU A 428 11.99 32.43 13.43
N ALA A 429 11.10 32.36 12.44
CA ALA A 429 10.46 33.54 11.88
C ALA A 429 9.53 34.22 12.90
N SER A 430 9.51 35.55 12.93
CA SER A 430 8.48 36.31 13.64
C SER A 430 7.12 36.09 12.97
N VAL A 431 6.05 36.13 13.75
CA VAL A 431 4.68 36.09 13.21
C VAL A 431 4.38 37.32 12.36
N ASP A 432 3.69 37.13 11.23
CA ASP A 432 3.19 38.23 10.41
C ASP A 432 2.03 38.94 11.13
N VAL A 433 2.17 40.25 11.35
CA VAL A 433 1.15 41.08 12.01
C VAL A 433 0.36 41.83 10.95
N VAL A 434 -0.85 41.36 10.64
CA VAL A 434 -1.78 42.04 9.72
C VAL A 434 -2.72 42.96 10.52
N ARG A 435 -2.69 44.26 10.22
CA ARG A 435 -3.65 45.23 10.79
C ARG A 435 -5.01 45.09 10.09
N ALA A 436 -5.98 44.48 10.77
CA ALA A 436 -7.37 44.46 10.30
C ALA A 436 -8.09 45.75 10.74
N SER A 437 -8.67 46.49 9.79
CA SER A 437 -9.57 47.62 10.07
C SER A 437 -11.03 47.15 9.99
N ALA A 438 -11.83 47.42 11.03
CA ALA A 438 -13.26 47.13 11.04
C ALA A 438 -14.08 48.12 10.18
N ALA A 439 -13.46 49.15 9.60
CA ALA A 439 -14.15 50.21 8.89
C ALA A 439 -14.38 49.88 7.41
N ARG A 440 -15.39 49.03 7.14
CA ARG A 440 -16.42 49.12 6.09
C ARG A 440 -17.28 47.85 6.07
N ALA A 441 -17.99 47.61 7.17
CA ALA A 441 -19.24 46.84 7.16
C ALA A 441 -20.42 47.81 7.30
N HIS A 442 -20.53 48.80 6.40
CA HIS A 442 -21.80 49.51 6.19
C HIS A 442 -22.60 48.70 5.17
N GLY A 443 -23.37 47.76 5.69
CA GLY A 443 -24.19 46.84 4.91
C GLY A 443 -24.40 45.49 5.62
N ALA A 444 -24.50 45.48 6.95
CA ALA A 444 -25.01 44.31 7.65
C ALA A 444 -26.51 44.20 7.33
N SER A 445 -26.87 43.26 6.46
CA SER A 445 -28.23 42.72 6.47
C SER A 445 -28.45 42.16 7.87
N SER A 446 -29.51 42.61 8.53
CA SER A 446 -29.96 42.09 9.82
C SER A 446 -30.00 40.56 9.78
N ILE A 447 -29.18 39.90 10.58
CA ILE A 447 -29.46 38.52 10.99
C ILE A 447 -30.67 38.65 11.91
N ALA A 448 -31.86 38.42 11.34
CA ALA A 448 -33.10 38.37 12.08
C ALA A 448 -33.05 37.15 13.00
N THR A 449 -32.85 37.42 14.29
CA THR A 449 -33.03 36.46 15.37
C THR A 449 -34.52 36.11 15.44
N ALA A 450 -34.92 35.02 14.79
CA ALA A 450 -36.22 34.41 15.04
C ALA A 450 -36.16 33.65 16.37
N ALA A 451 -36.36 34.38 17.46
CA ALA A 451 -36.82 33.80 18.71
C ALA A 451 -38.33 34.05 18.82
N ASN A 452 -39.03 33.03 19.33
CA ASN A 452 -40.32 33.05 20.03
C ASN A 452 -41.64 32.85 19.25
N ILE A 453 -42.21 31.63 19.38
CA ILE A 453 -43.41 31.28 20.20
C ILE A 453 -44.30 30.21 19.52
N ALA A 454 -44.43 29.06 20.21
CA ALA A 454 -45.64 28.26 20.50
C ALA A 454 -45.36 26.75 20.38
#